data_AF-A0A9Q1N0H3-F1
#
_entry.id   AF-A0A9Q1N0H3-F1
#
_cell.length_a   1.000
_cell.length_b   1.000
_cell.length_c   1.000
_cell.angle_alpha   90.00
_cell.angle_beta   90.00
_cell.angle_gamma   90.00
#
_symmetry.space_group_name_H-M   'P 1'
#
loop_
_entity.id
_entity.type
_entity.pdbx_description
1 polymer ?
#
loop_
_entity_poly.entity_id
_entity_poly.type
_entity_poly.pdbx_seq_one_letter_code
_entity_poly.pdbx_strand_id
1 'polypeptide(L)'
;MKINPPMLLKISKSYLKLIKGDNLPRYHFQRLFGTHFFHTETPTTNSIIDASSMDSNDFQKKATDSTLVSKIILYSFWKSSCSWRVRFALNLKGLSYEYRAVNLDKGEQFTSEFDKLNPLHYVPVLVDGDVVISDSYAILLYLEEKYHQRPLLPVEPQLRALNLQAASIVSSNMQPLHMLSVLRYMEERVGPEEKQLWAKFHIQKGFGALEKLLTGSAGKYATGKEVYMADVFLAPQIAVATKRFNINMSEFPTLRKIYDSCKALPEFQASLPERQPDAALGGSARKVPTQDDARAHTANVVVEARENKVRRLLDDVGESTSEISLCVRTHCRFNEYWREEMQKVINVEDNGEEAVAPRDVAILST
;
A
#
# COMPACT_ATOMS: atom_id res chain seq x y z
N MET A 1 18.95 20.31 34.56
CA MET A 1 20.24 19.60 34.42
C MET A 1 21.15 20.51 33.60
N LYS A 2 22.13 21.19 34.21
CA LYS A 2 23.01 22.13 33.49
C LYS A 2 23.98 21.32 32.63
N ILE A 3 23.75 21.29 31.32
CA ILE A 3 24.60 20.54 30.38
C ILE A 3 25.89 21.34 30.17
N ASN A 4 27.03 20.70 30.44
CA ASN A 4 28.35 21.31 30.40
C ASN A 4 28.79 21.51 28.91
N PRO A 5 29.10 22.74 28.47
CA PRO A 5 29.42 23.05 27.07
C PRO A 5 30.50 22.19 26.38
N PRO A 6 31.57 21.72 27.05
CA PRO A 6 32.57 20.84 26.45
C PRO A 6 32.02 19.45 26.08
N MET A 7 30.99 18.99 26.78
CA MET A 7 30.34 17.69 26.53
C MET A 7 29.50 17.74 25.26
N LEU A 8 28.78 18.84 25.04
CA LEU A 8 28.04 19.13 23.81
C LEU A 8 28.96 19.19 22.58
N LEU A 9 30.16 19.77 22.74
CA LEU A 9 31.16 19.84 21.66
C LEU A 9 31.74 18.47 21.29
N LYS A 10 31.89 17.56 22.26
CA LYS A 10 32.34 16.17 21.99
C LYS A 10 31.25 15.35 21.30
N ILE A 11 29.99 15.54 21.70
CA ILE A 11 28.84 14.87 21.08
C ILE A 11 28.64 15.38 19.65
N SER A 12 28.74 16.69 19.40
CA SER A 12 28.59 17.22 18.03
C SER A 12 29.71 16.80 17.09
N LYS A 13 30.97 16.72 17.56
CA LYS A 13 32.11 16.22 16.76
C LYS A 13 32.00 14.74 16.41
N SER A 14 31.47 13.93 17.33
CA SER A 14 31.25 12.49 17.09
C SER A 14 30.07 12.25 16.15
N TYR A 15 29.01 13.06 16.27
CA TYR A 15 27.85 13.06 15.39
C TYR A 15 28.18 13.56 13.97
N LEU A 16 29.04 14.58 13.84
CA LEU A 16 29.53 15.06 12.55
C LEU A 16 30.46 14.06 11.84
N LYS A 17 31.23 13.24 12.58
CA LYS A 17 31.99 12.12 12.02
C LYS A 17 31.10 10.97 11.52
N LEU A 18 29.92 10.79 12.11
CA LEU A 18 28.92 9.81 11.68
C LEU A 18 28.17 10.24 10.41
N ILE A 19 28.02 11.56 10.20
CA ILE A 19 27.26 12.13 9.07
C ILE A 19 28.17 12.48 7.88
N LYS A 20 29.38 12.99 8.14
CA LYS A 20 30.42 13.16 7.11
C LYS A 20 31.19 11.83 7.04
N GLY A 21 30.75 10.93 6.17
CA GLY A 21 31.30 9.59 5.98
C GLY A 21 32.75 9.57 5.47
N ASP A 22 33.69 9.98 6.32
CA ASP A 22 35.12 9.87 6.08
C ASP A 22 35.70 8.72 6.90
N ASN A 23 36.11 7.69 6.16
CA ASN A 23 36.74 6.42 6.56
C ASN A 23 35.81 5.28 7.00
N LEU A 24 35.05 4.75 6.02
CA LEU A 24 34.93 3.30 5.86
C LEU A 24 35.53 2.92 4.50
N PRO A 25 36.66 2.18 4.45
CA PRO A 25 37.31 1.80 3.20
C PRO A 25 36.37 1.03 2.28
N ARG A 26 36.33 1.42 1.00
CA ARG A 26 35.86 0.57 -0.11
C ARG A 26 36.81 -0.64 -0.27
N TYR A 27 36.78 -1.60 0.63
CA TYR A 27 37.32 -2.95 0.44
C TYR A 27 36.61 -3.86 1.47
N HIS A 28 36.20 -5.06 1.02
CA HIS A 28 35.49 -6.12 1.76
C HIS A 28 33.97 -6.22 1.55
N PHE A 29 33.55 -6.44 0.30
CA PHE A 29 32.34 -7.23 0.01
C PHE A 29 32.58 -8.29 -1.10
N GLN A 30 33.80 -8.86 -1.11
CA GLN A 30 34.17 -9.99 -1.96
C GLN A 30 35.02 -11.02 -1.20
N ARG A 31 34.76 -11.20 0.10
CA ARG A 31 35.46 -12.18 0.95
C ARG A 31 34.63 -12.79 2.10
N LEU A 32 33.31 -12.81 1.98
CA LEU A 32 32.44 -13.51 2.95
C LEU A 32 31.68 -14.71 2.37
N PHE A 33 31.70 -14.94 1.06
CA PHE A 33 31.20 -16.19 0.47
C PHE A 33 32.11 -16.64 -0.68
N GLY A 34 33.18 -17.36 -0.34
CA GLY A 34 34.10 -17.95 -1.30
C GLY A 34 35.23 -18.73 -0.62
N THR A 35 35.15 -20.05 -0.76
CA THR A 35 36.20 -21.08 -0.61
C THR A 35 36.75 -21.39 0.79
N HIS A 36 36.12 -22.34 1.50
CA HIS A 36 36.59 -23.74 1.60
C HIS A 36 35.84 -24.52 2.71
N PHE A 37 35.05 -25.52 2.31
CA PHE A 37 35.20 -26.88 2.82
C PHE A 37 34.79 -27.84 1.70
N PHE A 38 35.72 -28.71 1.32
CA PHE A 38 35.57 -29.77 0.33
C PHE A 38 34.94 -31.02 0.98
N HIS A 39 34.19 -31.75 0.15
CA HIS A 39 33.91 -33.20 0.21
C HIS A 39 33.29 -33.78 1.49
N THR A 40 31.99 -34.12 1.40
CA THR A 40 31.53 -35.49 1.67
C THR A 40 30.35 -35.82 0.74
N GLU A 41 30.67 -36.62 -0.28
CA GLU A 41 29.89 -37.70 -0.91
C GLU A 41 28.35 -37.64 -0.92
N THR A 42 27.82 -37.57 -2.15
CA THR A 42 26.48 -38.04 -2.53
C THR A 42 26.35 -39.55 -2.35
N PRO A 43 25.23 -40.07 -1.83
CA PRO A 43 24.76 -41.40 -2.17
C PRO A 43 23.76 -41.29 -3.32
N THR A 44 24.20 -41.76 -4.49
CA THR A 44 23.35 -42.20 -5.59
C THR A 44 22.40 -43.32 -5.15
N THR A 45 21.24 -43.38 -5.80
CA THR A 45 20.31 -44.52 -5.91
C THR A 45 20.86 -45.89 -5.50
N ASN A 46 20.36 -46.41 -4.37
CA ASN A 46 19.90 -47.79 -4.15
C ASN A 46 19.87 -48.09 -2.65
N SER A 47 18.71 -47.92 -2.03
CA SER A 47 18.35 -48.74 -0.88
C SER A 47 16.87 -49.06 -0.98
N ILE A 48 16.65 -50.22 -1.59
CA ILE A 48 15.50 -51.09 -1.39
C ILE A 48 15.16 -51.06 0.10
N ILE A 49 13.98 -50.56 0.44
CA ILE A 49 13.30 -50.93 1.68
C ILE A 49 12.02 -51.62 1.24
N ASP A 50 11.96 -52.88 1.67
CA ASP A 50 10.88 -53.83 1.49
C ASP A 50 9.51 -53.21 1.73
N ALA A 51 8.71 -53.20 0.67
CA ALA A 51 7.28 -53.24 0.78
C ALA A 51 6.87 -54.64 1.28
N SER A 52 6.69 -54.78 2.59
CA SER A 52 5.88 -55.86 3.13
C SER A 52 5.05 -55.36 4.31
N SER A 53 3.73 -55.54 4.17
CA SER A 53 2.66 -55.24 5.14
C SER A 53 2.28 -53.76 5.33
N MET A 54 1.41 -53.25 4.45
CA MET A 54 0.34 -52.31 4.85
C MET A 54 -0.75 -52.31 3.77
N ASP A 55 -1.96 -52.66 4.18
CA ASP A 55 -3.11 -52.96 3.33
C ASP A 55 -3.47 -51.82 2.36
N SER A 56 -3.56 -52.16 1.07
CA SER A 56 -3.87 -51.29 -0.06
C SER A 56 -5.35 -50.87 -0.16
N ASN A 57 -6.11 -50.89 0.94
CA ASN A 57 -7.55 -50.61 0.94
C ASN A 57 -7.98 -49.33 1.68
N ASP A 58 -7.04 -48.57 2.27
CA ASP A 58 -7.37 -47.34 3.00
C ASP A 58 -7.12 -46.05 2.19
N PHE A 59 -6.36 -46.14 1.09
CA PHE A 59 -6.07 -45.00 0.20
C PHE A 59 -7.21 -44.67 -0.79
N GLN A 60 -8.12 -45.62 -1.07
CA GLN A 60 -9.22 -45.41 -2.01
C GLN A 60 -10.52 -44.93 -1.36
N LYS A 61 -10.59 -44.89 -0.02
CA LYS A 61 -11.81 -44.45 0.71
C LYS A 61 -11.75 -43.01 1.21
N LYS A 62 -10.60 -42.34 1.06
CA LYS A 62 -10.37 -40.94 1.49
C LYS A 62 -10.33 -39.93 0.34
N ALA A 63 -10.55 -40.40 -0.90
CA ALA A 63 -10.45 -39.58 -2.12
C ALA A 63 -11.81 -39.10 -2.67
N THR A 64 -12.92 -39.36 -1.98
CA THR A 64 -14.27 -39.01 -2.45
C THR A 64 -15.07 -38.10 -1.52
N ASP A 65 -14.44 -37.53 -0.50
CA ASP A 65 -15.11 -36.53 0.36
C ASP A 65 -14.13 -35.46 0.85
N SER A 66 -13.80 -34.50 -0.03
CA SER A 66 -13.62 -33.08 0.34
C SER A 66 -13.23 -32.24 -0.89
N THR A 67 -14.20 -31.85 -1.72
CA THR A 67 -14.12 -30.52 -2.31
C THR A 67 -14.42 -29.53 -1.19
N LEU A 68 -13.45 -29.30 -0.30
CA LEU A 68 -13.44 -28.15 0.58
C LEU A 68 -13.42 -26.93 -0.33
N VAL A 69 -14.59 -26.38 -0.63
CA VAL A 69 -14.70 -25.05 -1.22
C VAL A 69 -14.08 -24.13 -0.16
N SER A 70 -12.83 -23.76 -0.36
CA SER A 70 -12.09 -22.92 0.57
C SER A 70 -12.89 -21.62 0.77
N LYS A 71 -13.12 -21.28 2.02
CA LYS A 71 -13.93 -20.13 2.39
C LYS A 71 -13.19 -18.85 1.98
N ILE A 72 -13.67 -18.18 0.94
CA ILE A 72 -13.15 -16.89 0.51
C ILE A 72 -13.64 -15.80 1.48
N ILE A 73 -12.72 -14.97 1.95
CA ILE A 73 -13.00 -13.82 2.81
C ILE A 73 -12.40 -12.59 2.13
N LEU A 74 -13.20 -11.54 1.95
CA LEU A 74 -12.76 -10.28 1.40
C LEU A 74 -12.79 -9.20 2.49
N TYR A 75 -11.61 -8.75 2.90
CA TYR A 75 -11.46 -7.52 3.68
C TYR A 75 -11.63 -6.33 2.74
N SER A 76 -12.69 -5.55 2.95
CA SER A 76 -13.15 -4.53 2.02
C SER A 76 -13.61 -3.26 2.75
N PHE A 77 -13.50 -2.13 2.06
CA PHE A 77 -14.17 -0.90 2.41
C PHE A 77 -15.11 -0.49 1.28
N TRP A 78 -16.35 -0.13 1.59
CA TRP A 78 -17.38 0.09 0.57
C TRP A 78 -16.99 1.12 -0.50
N LYS A 79 -16.39 2.26 -0.08
CA LYS A 79 -15.92 3.34 -0.96
C LYS A 79 -14.59 3.05 -1.68
N SER A 80 -13.86 1.99 -1.32
CA SER A 80 -12.56 1.69 -1.94
C SER A 80 -12.76 1.20 -3.37
N SER A 81 -12.16 1.88 -4.34
CA SER A 81 -12.17 1.47 -5.75
C SER A 81 -11.42 0.16 -5.96
N CYS A 82 -10.30 -0.06 -5.27
CA CYS A 82 -9.55 -1.31 -5.33
C CYS A 82 -10.38 -2.48 -4.79
N SER A 83 -11.11 -2.29 -3.67
CA SER A 83 -12.02 -3.32 -3.15
C SER A 83 -13.19 -3.55 -4.10
N TRP A 84 -13.71 -2.50 -4.74
CA TRP A 84 -14.79 -2.62 -5.71
C TRP A 84 -14.40 -3.52 -6.90
N ARG A 85 -13.18 -3.41 -7.43
CA ARG A 85 -12.68 -4.32 -8.48
C ARG A 85 -12.80 -5.78 -8.07
N VAL A 86 -12.40 -6.12 -6.84
CA VAL A 86 -12.44 -7.50 -6.33
C VAL A 86 -13.88 -7.97 -6.12
N ARG A 87 -14.77 -7.13 -5.57
CA ARG A 87 -16.20 -7.46 -5.45
C ARG A 87 -16.83 -7.73 -6.81
N PHE A 88 -16.51 -6.90 -7.79
CA PHE A 88 -17.03 -7.06 -9.14
C PHE A 88 -16.50 -8.35 -9.79
N ALA A 89 -15.21 -8.65 -9.66
CA ALA A 89 -14.62 -9.89 -10.16
C ALA A 89 -15.23 -11.13 -9.52
N LEU A 90 -15.39 -11.15 -8.19
CA LEU A 90 -16.01 -12.27 -7.47
C LEU A 90 -17.44 -12.50 -7.95
N ASN A 91 -18.22 -11.43 -8.14
CA ASN A 91 -19.58 -11.52 -8.66
C ASN A 91 -19.62 -12.09 -10.09
N LEU A 92 -18.77 -11.60 -11.00
CA LEU A 92 -18.68 -12.12 -12.38
C LEU A 92 -18.34 -13.61 -12.42
N LYS A 93 -17.38 -14.03 -11.60
CA LYS A 93 -16.96 -15.42 -11.47
C LYS A 93 -17.98 -16.29 -10.72
N GLY A 94 -18.99 -15.68 -10.09
CA GLY A 94 -20.01 -16.40 -9.31
C GLY A 94 -19.45 -17.00 -8.01
N LEU A 95 -18.37 -16.43 -7.48
CA LEU A 95 -17.70 -16.92 -6.28
C LEU A 95 -18.37 -16.32 -5.04
N SER A 96 -18.84 -17.18 -4.14
CA SER A 96 -19.37 -16.76 -2.84
C SER A 96 -18.22 -16.43 -1.88
N TYR A 97 -18.39 -15.37 -1.09
CA TYR A 97 -17.36 -14.90 -0.15
C TYR A 97 -17.98 -14.27 1.09
N GLU A 98 -17.25 -14.32 2.20
CA GLU A 98 -17.53 -13.54 3.40
C GLU A 98 -17.00 -12.11 3.21
N TYR A 99 -17.86 -11.11 3.35
CA TYR A 99 -17.46 -9.71 3.37
C TYR A 99 -17.03 -9.30 4.78
N ARG A 100 -15.77 -8.90 4.97
CA ARG A 100 -15.27 -8.29 6.22
C ARG A 100 -15.03 -6.81 6.02
N ALA A 101 -15.83 -5.98 6.67
CA ALA A 101 -15.67 -4.54 6.61
C ALA A 101 -14.39 -4.10 7.34
N VAL A 102 -13.68 -3.15 6.75
CA VAL A 102 -12.56 -2.42 7.38
C VAL A 102 -12.82 -0.94 7.20
N ASN A 103 -13.18 -0.26 8.29
CA ASN A 103 -13.56 1.14 8.27
C ASN A 103 -12.34 2.07 8.17
N LEU A 104 -12.07 2.56 6.98
CA LEU A 104 -10.94 3.47 6.73
C LEU A 104 -11.09 4.84 7.38
N ASP A 105 -12.33 5.28 7.64
CA ASP A 105 -12.62 6.55 8.31
C ASP A 105 -12.30 6.46 9.82
N LYS A 106 -12.39 5.26 10.41
CA LYS A 106 -12.00 4.98 11.80
C LYS A 106 -10.56 4.50 11.97
N GLY A 107 -9.83 4.33 10.88
CA GLY A 107 -8.43 3.86 10.94
C GLY A 107 -8.28 2.37 11.24
N GLU A 108 -9.31 1.53 11.03
CA GLU A 108 -9.27 0.09 11.35
C GLU A 108 -8.17 -0.67 10.59
N GLN A 109 -7.71 -0.15 9.45
CA GLN A 109 -6.57 -0.68 8.70
C GLN A 109 -5.23 -0.60 9.45
N PHE A 110 -5.14 0.20 10.52
CA PHE A 110 -3.94 0.34 11.35
C PHE A 110 -3.99 -0.53 12.61
N THR A 111 -5.01 -1.38 12.76
CA THR A 111 -5.07 -2.36 13.86
C THR A 111 -3.98 -3.41 13.71
N SER A 112 -3.51 -3.97 14.84
CA SER A 112 -2.49 -5.02 14.84
C SER A 112 -2.94 -6.29 14.11
N GLU A 113 -4.25 -6.54 14.09
CA GLU A 113 -4.91 -7.64 13.41
C GLU A 113 -4.87 -7.46 11.90
N PHE A 114 -5.11 -6.25 11.41
CA PHE A 114 -5.05 -5.95 9.98
C PHE A 114 -3.60 -5.83 9.48
N ASP A 115 -2.68 -5.32 10.29
CA ASP A 115 -1.25 -5.26 9.97
C ASP A 115 -0.67 -6.63 9.59
N LYS A 116 -1.05 -7.68 10.34
CA LYS A 116 -0.68 -9.07 10.04
C LYS A 116 -1.17 -9.56 8.67
N LEU A 117 -2.25 -8.97 8.14
CA LEU A 117 -2.81 -9.31 6.84
C LEU A 117 -2.16 -8.50 5.71
N ASN A 118 -1.94 -7.20 5.94
CA ASN A 118 -1.32 -6.32 4.98
C ASN A 118 -0.56 -5.17 5.69
N PRO A 119 0.78 -5.22 5.76
CA PRO A 119 1.59 -4.19 6.42
C PRO A 119 1.62 -2.86 5.65
N LEU A 120 1.07 -2.80 4.44
CA LEU A 120 0.81 -1.54 3.75
C LEU A 120 -0.49 -0.84 4.22
N HIS A 121 -1.26 -1.48 5.10
CA HIS A 121 -2.51 -0.96 5.66
C HIS A 121 -3.53 -0.54 4.59
N TYR A 122 -3.59 -1.27 3.47
CA TYR A 122 -4.54 -1.02 2.40
C TYR A 122 -5.56 -2.15 2.26
N VAL A 123 -6.79 -1.77 1.91
CA VAL A 123 -7.81 -2.68 1.39
C VAL A 123 -7.81 -2.63 -0.15
N PRO A 124 -8.10 -3.74 -0.85
CA PRO A 124 -8.58 -5.02 -0.33
C PRO A 124 -7.47 -5.98 0.14
N VAL A 125 -7.87 -6.95 0.97
CA VAL A 125 -7.13 -8.20 1.21
C VAL A 125 -8.09 -9.36 0.98
N LEU A 126 -7.68 -10.33 0.18
CA LEU A 126 -8.38 -11.60 -0.02
C LEU A 126 -7.72 -12.68 0.85
N VAL A 127 -8.51 -13.41 1.61
CA VAL A 127 -8.10 -14.65 2.25
C VAL A 127 -8.87 -15.79 1.61
N ASP A 128 -8.16 -16.84 1.22
CA ASP A 128 -8.73 -18.00 0.55
C ASP A 128 -8.06 -19.28 1.07
N GLY A 129 -8.68 -19.87 2.09
CA GLY A 129 -8.02 -20.90 2.92
C GLY A 129 -6.82 -20.31 3.64
N ASP A 130 -5.65 -20.91 3.44
CA ASP A 130 -4.39 -20.47 4.06
C ASP A 130 -3.67 -19.37 3.27
N VAL A 131 -4.20 -18.99 2.10
CA VAL A 131 -3.58 -18.00 1.22
C VAL A 131 -4.13 -16.60 1.53
N VAL A 132 -3.22 -15.66 1.81
CA VAL A 132 -3.55 -14.24 2.05
C VAL A 132 -2.89 -13.40 0.95
N ILE A 133 -3.69 -12.63 0.22
CA ILE A 133 -3.22 -11.80 -0.90
C ILE A 133 -3.76 -10.39 -0.72
N SER A 134 -2.85 -9.42 -0.68
CA SER A 134 -3.15 -8.00 -0.80
C SER A 134 -2.83 -7.51 -2.22
N ASP A 135 -3.32 -6.32 -2.58
CA ASP A 135 -3.30 -5.75 -3.94
C ASP A 135 -4.38 -6.31 -4.89
N SER A 136 -5.27 -5.42 -5.35
CA SER A 136 -6.39 -5.80 -6.23
C SER A 136 -5.96 -6.44 -7.55
N TYR A 137 -4.77 -6.10 -8.08
CA TYR A 137 -4.26 -6.69 -9.32
C TYR A 137 -3.75 -8.11 -9.10
N ALA A 138 -2.95 -8.33 -8.04
CA ALA A 138 -2.49 -9.66 -7.66
C ALA A 138 -3.67 -10.59 -7.30
N ILE A 139 -4.64 -10.09 -6.54
CA ILE A 139 -5.86 -10.83 -6.19
C ILE A 139 -6.60 -11.30 -7.45
N LEU A 140 -6.79 -10.43 -8.45
CA LEU A 140 -7.52 -10.80 -9.67
C LEU A 140 -6.76 -11.80 -10.53
N LEU A 141 -5.43 -11.73 -10.58
CA LEU A 141 -4.62 -12.75 -11.27
C LEU A 141 -4.70 -14.11 -10.56
N TYR A 142 -4.60 -14.13 -9.22
CA TYR A 142 -4.77 -15.35 -8.44
C TYR A 142 -6.15 -15.99 -8.65
N LEU A 143 -7.22 -15.18 -8.64
CA LEU A 143 -8.58 -15.68 -8.88
C LEU A 143 -8.72 -16.26 -10.30
N GLU A 144 -8.04 -15.69 -11.28
CA GLU A 144 -8.03 -16.20 -12.65
C GLU A 144 -7.29 -17.54 -12.77
N GLU A 145 -6.18 -17.70 -12.03
CA GLU A 145 -5.38 -18.94 -12.02
C GLU A 145 -5.98 -20.05 -11.16
N LYS A 146 -6.76 -19.74 -10.12
CA LYS A 146 -7.36 -20.76 -9.25
C LYS A 146 -8.77 -21.15 -9.67
N TYR A 147 -9.57 -20.18 -10.13
CA TYR A 147 -10.99 -20.39 -10.46
C TYR A 147 -11.21 -20.22 -11.96
N HIS A 148 -10.94 -21.27 -12.72
CA HIS A 148 -10.97 -21.22 -14.19
C HIS A 148 -12.37 -21.02 -14.80
N GLN A 149 -13.44 -21.24 -14.03
CA GLN A 149 -14.80 -21.00 -14.51
C GLN A 149 -15.01 -19.49 -14.72
N ARG A 150 -15.64 -19.14 -15.85
CA ARG A 150 -15.91 -17.73 -16.25
C ARG A 150 -14.61 -16.90 -16.24
N PRO A 151 -13.70 -17.16 -17.19
CA PRO A 151 -12.40 -16.50 -17.22
C PRO A 151 -12.58 -14.99 -17.43
N LEU A 152 -11.79 -14.20 -16.71
CA LEU A 152 -11.70 -12.75 -16.85
C LEU A 152 -10.53 -12.34 -17.75
N LEU A 153 -9.83 -13.29 -18.35
CA LEU A 153 -8.86 -13.02 -19.40
C LEU A 153 -9.14 -13.89 -20.63
N PRO A 154 -8.99 -13.33 -21.84
CA PRO A 154 -9.09 -14.10 -23.06
C PRO A 154 -7.92 -15.08 -23.20
N VAL A 155 -8.12 -16.09 -24.04
CA VAL A 155 -7.12 -17.12 -24.34
C VAL A 155 -6.05 -16.57 -25.29
N GLU A 156 -6.44 -15.70 -26.21
CA GLU A 156 -5.56 -15.12 -27.23
C GLU A 156 -4.48 -14.24 -26.58
N PRO A 157 -3.19 -14.53 -26.77
CA PRO A 157 -2.11 -13.83 -26.06
C PRO A 157 -2.12 -12.31 -26.25
N GLN A 158 -2.43 -11.83 -27.47
CA GLN A 158 -2.47 -10.40 -27.78
C GLN A 158 -3.62 -9.69 -27.05
N LEU A 159 -4.80 -10.31 -27.03
CA LEU A 159 -5.97 -9.75 -26.34
C LEU A 159 -5.80 -9.83 -24.82
N ARG A 160 -5.13 -10.88 -24.34
CA ARG A 160 -4.76 -11.05 -22.92
C ARG A 160 -3.80 -9.96 -22.49
N ALA A 161 -2.75 -9.71 -23.27
CA ALA A 161 -1.79 -8.64 -23.04
C ALA A 161 -2.48 -7.26 -23.01
N LEU A 162 -3.41 -7.00 -23.94
CA LEU A 162 -4.18 -5.75 -23.97
C LEU A 162 -5.03 -5.56 -22.71
N ASN A 163 -5.69 -6.62 -22.23
CA ASN A 163 -6.47 -6.58 -20.99
C ASN A 163 -5.61 -6.27 -19.77
N LEU A 164 -4.47 -6.96 -19.65
CA LEU A 164 -3.51 -6.75 -18.57
C LEU A 164 -2.89 -5.35 -18.63
N GLN A 165 -2.58 -4.84 -19.83
CA GLN A 165 -2.07 -3.49 -20.03
C GLN A 165 -3.08 -2.43 -19.57
N ALA A 166 -4.34 -2.54 -19.98
CA ALA A 166 -5.40 -1.62 -19.57
C ALA A 166 -5.62 -1.65 -18.04
N ALA A 167 -5.67 -2.85 -17.45
CA ALA A 167 -5.75 -3.01 -16.00
C ALA A 167 -4.54 -2.42 -15.27
N SER A 168 -3.33 -2.60 -15.80
CA SER A 168 -2.09 -2.07 -15.24
C SER A 168 -2.02 -0.54 -15.29
N ILE A 169 -2.49 0.09 -16.37
CA ILE A 169 -2.59 1.56 -16.44
C ILE A 169 -3.47 2.09 -15.30
N VAL A 170 -4.63 1.47 -15.08
CA VAL A 170 -5.54 1.84 -13.99
C VAL A 170 -4.92 1.57 -12.62
N SER A 171 -4.26 0.42 -12.43
CA SER A 171 -3.71 0.00 -11.14
C SER A 171 -2.45 0.74 -10.72
N SER A 172 -1.61 1.14 -11.67
CA SER A 172 -0.26 1.67 -11.39
C SER A 172 -0.11 3.14 -11.73
N ASN A 173 -0.79 3.63 -12.78
CA ASN A 173 -0.62 4.99 -13.29
C ASN A 173 -1.81 5.92 -13.01
N MET A 174 -2.88 5.40 -12.38
CA MET A 174 -4.06 6.19 -12.05
C MET A 174 -4.41 6.08 -10.57
N GLN A 175 -4.88 4.91 -10.12
CA GLN A 175 -5.43 4.76 -8.77
C GLN A 175 -4.45 5.17 -7.67
N PRO A 176 -3.14 4.86 -7.74
CA PRO A 176 -2.21 5.28 -6.71
C PRO A 176 -2.04 6.79 -6.60
N LEU A 177 -2.25 7.53 -7.69
CA LEU A 177 -2.06 8.97 -7.73
C LEU A 177 -3.25 9.75 -7.18
N HIS A 178 -4.42 9.11 -7.07
CA HIS A 178 -5.62 9.68 -6.44
C HIS A 178 -6.14 8.86 -5.24
N MET A 179 -5.29 7.98 -4.70
CA MET A 179 -5.63 7.21 -3.50
C MET A 179 -5.71 8.13 -2.28
N LEU A 180 -6.45 7.68 -1.25
CA LEU A 180 -6.77 8.52 -0.08
C LEU A 180 -5.52 9.03 0.65
N SER A 181 -4.49 8.21 0.86
CA SER A 181 -3.26 8.61 1.55
C SER A 181 -2.52 9.73 0.80
N VAL A 182 -2.36 9.58 -0.52
CA VAL A 182 -1.76 10.59 -1.39
C VAL A 182 -2.58 11.88 -1.40
N LEU A 183 -3.91 11.78 -1.53
CA LEU A 183 -4.76 12.98 -1.54
C LEU A 183 -4.78 13.71 -0.21
N ARG A 184 -4.74 13.01 0.93
CA ARG A 184 -4.58 13.65 2.26
C ARG A 184 -3.23 14.37 2.36
N TYR A 185 -2.15 13.71 1.95
CA TYR A 185 -0.83 14.32 1.94
C TYR A 185 -0.80 15.60 1.08
N MET A 186 -1.39 15.56 -0.11
CA MET A 186 -1.48 16.73 -0.99
C MET A 186 -2.31 17.86 -0.37
N GLU A 187 -3.43 17.52 0.28
CA GLU A 187 -4.26 18.48 1.01
C GLU A 187 -3.49 19.19 2.13
N GLU A 188 -2.78 18.41 2.94
CA GLU A 188 -2.06 18.89 4.12
C GLU A 188 -0.82 19.72 3.77
N ARG A 189 -0.13 19.38 2.68
CA ARG A 189 1.17 19.97 2.33
C ARG A 189 1.07 21.10 1.31
N VAL A 190 0.04 21.09 0.47
CA VAL A 190 -0.09 22.03 -0.66
C VAL A 190 -1.45 22.75 -0.63
N GLY A 191 -2.53 22.02 -0.39
CA GLY A 191 -3.86 22.59 -0.21
C GLY A 191 -4.98 21.82 -0.93
N PRO A 192 -6.25 22.12 -0.61
CA PRO A 192 -7.41 21.39 -1.12
C PRO A 192 -7.65 21.57 -2.62
N GLU A 193 -7.29 22.73 -3.20
CA GLU A 193 -7.43 23.02 -4.63
C GLU A 193 -6.44 22.19 -5.45
N GLU A 194 -5.16 22.22 -5.07
CA GLU A 194 -4.09 21.46 -5.73
C GLU A 194 -4.32 19.95 -5.67
N LYS A 195 -4.84 19.44 -4.54
CA LYS A 195 -5.31 18.05 -4.43
C LYS A 195 -6.30 17.67 -5.54
N GLN A 196 -7.25 18.55 -5.85
CA GLN A 196 -8.27 18.30 -6.88
C GLN A 196 -7.68 18.39 -8.28
N LEU A 197 -6.84 19.40 -8.54
CA LEU A 197 -6.17 19.55 -9.83
C LEU A 197 -5.26 18.35 -10.13
N TRP A 198 -4.47 17.91 -9.14
CA TRP A 198 -3.62 16.73 -9.21
C TRP A 198 -4.41 15.47 -9.59
N ALA A 199 -5.48 15.18 -8.84
CA ALA A 199 -6.31 14.01 -9.10
C ALA A 199 -6.90 14.04 -10.51
N LYS A 200 -7.48 15.18 -10.90
CA LYS A 200 -8.07 15.36 -12.24
C LYS A 200 -7.06 15.17 -13.35
N PHE A 201 -5.89 15.81 -13.24
CA PHE A 201 -4.81 15.70 -14.23
C PHE A 201 -4.40 14.25 -14.47
N HIS A 202 -4.11 13.49 -13.41
CA HIS A 202 -3.68 12.10 -13.55
C HIS A 202 -4.80 11.18 -14.07
N ILE A 203 -6.05 11.43 -13.67
CA ILE A 203 -7.20 10.67 -14.18
C ILE A 203 -7.40 10.95 -15.67
N GLN A 204 -7.40 12.22 -16.10
CA GLN A 204 -7.57 12.60 -17.51
C GLN A 204 -6.42 12.07 -18.37
N LYS A 205 -5.18 12.14 -17.90
CA LYS A 205 -4.02 11.56 -18.59
C LYS A 205 -4.19 10.04 -18.78
N GLY A 206 -4.58 9.33 -17.73
CA GLY A 206 -4.83 7.88 -17.78
C GLY A 206 -5.97 7.52 -18.74
N PHE A 207 -7.10 8.23 -18.66
CA PHE A 207 -8.23 8.03 -19.56
C PHE A 207 -7.89 8.36 -21.01
N GLY A 208 -7.11 9.42 -21.28
CA GLY A 208 -6.65 9.73 -22.63
C GLY A 208 -5.78 8.62 -23.23
N ALA A 209 -4.94 7.96 -22.42
CA ALA A 209 -4.17 6.80 -22.85
C ALA A 209 -5.05 5.57 -23.10
N LEU A 210 -5.98 5.27 -22.18
CA LEU A 210 -6.89 4.13 -22.27
C LEU A 210 -7.89 4.25 -23.43
N GLU A 211 -8.42 5.44 -23.67
CA GLU A 211 -9.30 5.74 -24.80
C GLU A 211 -8.60 5.35 -26.11
N LYS A 212 -7.39 5.89 -26.35
CA LYS A 212 -6.58 5.58 -27.53
C LYS A 212 -6.23 4.10 -27.64
N LEU A 213 -5.88 3.47 -26.51
CA LEU A 213 -5.49 2.06 -26.45
C LEU A 213 -6.65 1.13 -26.86
N LEU A 214 -7.88 1.49 -26.50
CA LEU A 214 -9.04 0.60 -26.64
C LEU A 214 -9.93 0.93 -27.85
N THR A 215 -9.79 2.09 -28.49
CA THR A 215 -10.64 2.49 -29.64
C THR A 215 -10.71 1.40 -30.73
N GLY A 216 -9.59 0.73 -31.04
CA GLY A 216 -9.54 -0.30 -32.08
C GLY A 216 -10.05 -1.68 -31.67
N SER A 217 -10.15 -1.97 -30.37
CA SER A 217 -10.53 -3.28 -29.84
C SER A 217 -11.90 -3.32 -29.16
N ALA A 218 -12.44 -2.15 -28.79
CA ALA A 218 -13.66 -2.05 -28.01
C ALA A 218 -14.89 -2.48 -28.81
N GLY A 219 -15.66 -3.38 -28.22
CA GLY A 219 -16.94 -3.84 -28.75
C GLY A 219 -18.09 -3.32 -27.90
N LYS A 220 -18.79 -4.26 -27.26
CA LYS A 220 -19.71 -3.97 -26.14
C LYS A 220 -18.92 -3.63 -24.87
N TYR A 221 -17.81 -4.31 -24.67
CA TYR A 221 -16.86 -4.15 -23.57
C TYR A 221 -15.47 -3.78 -24.11
N ALA A 222 -14.49 -3.59 -23.23
CA ALA A 222 -13.17 -3.03 -23.56
C ALA A 222 -12.43 -3.76 -24.69
N THR A 223 -12.61 -5.07 -24.78
CA THR A 223 -11.89 -5.92 -25.76
C THR A 223 -12.81 -6.87 -26.51
N GLY A 224 -14.08 -6.49 -26.71
CA GLY A 224 -15.01 -7.23 -27.57
C GLY A 224 -16.42 -7.35 -27.00
N LYS A 225 -16.98 -8.56 -27.04
CA LYS A 225 -18.37 -8.86 -26.62
C LYS A 225 -18.49 -9.39 -25.19
N GLU A 226 -17.39 -9.86 -24.62
CA GLU A 226 -17.30 -10.44 -23.28
C GLU A 226 -16.65 -9.46 -22.30
N VAL A 227 -16.97 -9.62 -21.00
CA VAL A 227 -16.37 -8.83 -19.92
C VAL A 227 -15.05 -9.46 -19.51
N TYR A 228 -13.97 -8.68 -19.55
CA TYR A 228 -12.65 -9.14 -19.14
C TYR A 228 -12.00 -8.18 -18.14
N MET A 229 -10.76 -8.47 -17.76
CA MET A 229 -10.03 -7.78 -16.71
C MET A 229 -9.93 -6.27 -16.96
N ALA A 230 -9.81 -5.82 -18.21
CA ALA A 230 -9.84 -4.40 -18.51
C ALA A 230 -11.12 -3.72 -17.99
N ASP A 231 -12.29 -4.33 -18.23
CA ASP A 231 -13.59 -3.81 -17.79
C ASP A 231 -13.70 -3.76 -16.27
N VAL A 232 -13.20 -4.81 -15.60
CA VAL A 232 -13.20 -4.92 -14.13
C VAL A 232 -12.42 -3.79 -13.46
N PHE A 233 -11.34 -3.33 -14.10
CA PHE A 233 -10.57 -2.19 -13.63
C PHE A 233 -11.18 -0.85 -14.06
N LEU A 234 -11.63 -0.74 -15.30
CA LEU A 234 -12.15 0.49 -15.89
C LEU A 234 -13.47 0.94 -15.26
N ALA A 235 -14.45 0.04 -15.12
CA ALA A 235 -15.80 0.45 -14.74
C ALA A 235 -15.85 1.08 -13.33
N PRO A 236 -15.23 0.50 -12.27
CA PRO A 236 -15.10 1.17 -10.98
C PRO A 236 -14.29 2.48 -11.06
N GLN A 237 -13.23 2.53 -11.88
CA GLN A 237 -12.40 3.72 -12.02
C GLN A 237 -13.18 4.89 -12.66
N ILE A 238 -13.99 4.62 -13.68
CA ILE A 238 -14.86 5.60 -14.34
C ILE A 238 -15.95 6.08 -13.39
N ALA A 239 -16.58 5.17 -12.65
CA ALA A 239 -17.59 5.53 -11.66
C ALA A 239 -17.02 6.44 -10.56
N VAL A 240 -15.81 6.15 -10.06
CA VAL A 240 -15.15 7.01 -9.06
C VAL A 240 -14.71 8.35 -9.65
N ALA A 241 -14.13 8.35 -10.85
CA ALA A 241 -13.71 9.57 -11.55
C ALA A 241 -14.88 10.54 -11.76
N THR A 242 -16.03 10.04 -12.20
CA THR A 242 -17.23 10.84 -12.44
C THR A 242 -17.84 11.35 -11.13
N LYS A 243 -18.08 10.47 -10.15
CA LYS A 243 -18.76 10.82 -8.89
C LYS A 243 -17.90 11.70 -7.96
N ARG A 244 -16.59 11.44 -7.87
CA ARG A 244 -15.71 12.07 -6.87
C ARG A 244 -14.96 13.28 -7.41
N PHE A 245 -14.59 13.26 -8.69
CA PHE A 245 -13.72 14.26 -9.29
C PHE A 245 -14.40 15.02 -10.44
N ASN A 246 -15.68 14.76 -10.72
CA ASN A 246 -16.47 15.44 -11.76
C ASN A 246 -15.78 15.41 -13.14
N ILE A 247 -15.14 14.29 -13.49
CA ILE A 247 -14.53 14.11 -14.80
C ILE A 247 -15.62 14.04 -15.88
N ASN A 248 -15.47 14.84 -16.93
CA ASN A 248 -16.37 14.85 -18.07
C ASN A 248 -16.07 13.67 -19.01
N MET A 249 -16.95 12.66 -19.01
CA MET A 249 -16.79 11.48 -19.87
C MET A 249 -17.15 11.73 -21.34
N SER A 250 -17.66 12.90 -21.73
CA SER A 250 -17.89 13.20 -23.16
C SER A 250 -16.58 13.29 -23.95
N GLU A 251 -15.45 13.52 -23.27
CA GLU A 251 -14.10 13.54 -23.85
C GLU A 251 -13.57 12.13 -24.17
N PHE A 252 -14.21 11.08 -23.63
CA PHE A 252 -13.77 9.68 -23.74
C PHE A 252 -14.93 8.77 -24.20
N PRO A 253 -15.39 8.91 -25.46
CA PRO A 253 -16.59 8.22 -25.94
C PRO A 253 -16.50 6.68 -25.90
N THR A 254 -15.31 6.11 -26.16
CA THR A 254 -15.09 4.65 -26.09
C THR A 254 -15.22 4.18 -24.64
N LEU A 255 -14.51 4.83 -23.71
CA LEU A 255 -14.58 4.49 -22.29
C LEU A 255 -15.99 4.67 -21.72
N ARG A 256 -16.70 5.73 -22.12
CA ARG A 256 -18.09 5.96 -21.75
C ARG A 256 -18.99 4.79 -22.18
N LYS A 257 -18.90 4.36 -23.44
CA LYS A 257 -19.68 3.24 -23.97
C LYS A 257 -19.40 1.93 -23.23
N ILE A 258 -18.13 1.65 -22.93
CA ILE A 258 -17.70 0.48 -22.15
C ILE A 258 -18.33 0.53 -20.75
N TYR A 259 -18.23 1.69 -20.09
CA TYR A 259 -18.80 1.88 -18.76
C TYR A 259 -20.32 1.72 -18.75
N ASP A 260 -21.05 2.30 -19.71
CA ASP A 260 -22.51 2.17 -19.79
C ASP A 260 -22.92 0.69 -19.96
N SER A 261 -22.16 -0.07 -20.73
CA SER A 261 -22.37 -1.51 -20.91
C SER A 261 -22.07 -2.32 -19.63
N CYS A 262 -21.00 -1.98 -18.90
CA CYS A 262 -20.68 -2.62 -17.62
C CYS A 262 -21.70 -2.27 -16.53
N LYS A 263 -22.14 -1.01 -16.51
CA LYS A 263 -23.11 -0.50 -15.53
C LYS A 263 -24.43 -1.25 -15.60
N ALA A 264 -24.82 -1.76 -16.76
CA ALA A 264 -26.03 -2.55 -16.93
C ALA A 264 -25.96 -3.98 -16.35
N LEU A 265 -24.76 -4.48 -16.01
CA LEU A 265 -24.57 -5.84 -15.52
C LEU A 265 -25.10 -5.99 -14.07
N PRO A 266 -25.85 -7.07 -13.77
CA PRO A 266 -26.29 -7.33 -12.40
C PRO A 266 -25.11 -7.53 -11.44
N GLU A 267 -24.01 -8.12 -11.88
CA GLU A 267 -22.78 -8.32 -11.10
C GLU A 267 -22.12 -6.99 -10.73
N PHE A 268 -22.11 -6.04 -11.66
CA PHE A 268 -21.63 -4.69 -11.41
C PHE A 268 -22.55 -3.97 -10.43
N GLN A 269 -23.88 -4.04 -10.65
CA GLN A 269 -24.88 -3.45 -9.76
C GLN A 269 -24.78 -4.00 -8.33
N ALA A 270 -24.59 -5.32 -8.16
CA ALA A 270 -24.40 -5.94 -6.85
C ALA A 270 -23.08 -5.51 -6.16
N SER A 271 -22.06 -5.14 -6.94
CA SER A 271 -20.75 -4.70 -6.42
C SER A 271 -20.69 -3.21 -6.03
N LEU A 272 -21.75 -2.43 -6.34
CA LEU A 272 -21.82 -0.98 -6.11
C LEU A 272 -21.48 -0.61 -4.66
N PRO A 273 -20.68 0.45 -4.42
CA PRO A 273 -20.35 0.92 -3.08
C PRO A 273 -21.58 1.05 -2.17
N GLU A 274 -22.65 1.65 -2.68
CA GLU A 274 -23.86 1.96 -1.91
C GLU A 274 -24.67 0.70 -1.51
N ARG A 275 -24.35 -0.46 -2.08
CA ARG A 275 -25.01 -1.74 -1.78
C ARG A 275 -24.19 -2.66 -0.87
N GLN A 276 -23.07 -2.18 -0.33
CA GLN A 276 -22.22 -2.99 0.55
C GLN A 276 -22.69 -2.91 2.01
N PRO A 277 -22.46 -3.95 2.84
CA PRO A 277 -22.94 -4.00 4.21
C PRO A 277 -22.52 -2.81 5.09
N ASP A 278 -21.32 -2.27 4.86
CA ASP A 278 -20.75 -1.12 5.58
C ASP A 278 -21.14 0.25 5.02
N ALA A 279 -21.93 0.31 3.93
CA ALA A 279 -22.37 1.58 3.35
C ALA A 279 -23.39 2.30 4.24
N ALA A 280 -24.33 1.57 4.85
CA ALA A 280 -25.36 2.13 5.73
C ALA A 280 -24.79 2.57 7.09
N LEU A 281 -23.69 1.97 7.54
CA LEU A 281 -23.04 2.27 8.82
C LEU A 281 -22.20 3.57 8.78
N GLY A 282 -21.98 4.14 7.59
CA GLY A 282 -21.20 5.36 7.37
C GLY A 282 -21.93 6.69 7.64
N GLY A 283 -23.15 6.66 8.19
CA GLY A 283 -23.96 7.85 8.48
C GLY A 283 -23.65 8.59 9.79
N SER A 284 -22.69 8.12 10.60
CA SER A 284 -22.27 8.84 11.80
C SER A 284 -21.30 9.96 11.44
N ALA A 285 -21.63 11.19 11.83
CA ALA A 285 -20.90 12.42 11.51
C ALA A 285 -19.38 12.27 11.70
N ARG A 286 -18.62 12.79 10.72
CA ARG A 286 -17.17 13.00 10.81
C ARG A 286 -16.84 13.72 12.13
N LYS A 287 -16.24 13.02 13.10
CA LYS A 287 -15.29 13.68 14.00
C LYS A 287 -14.04 13.91 13.16
N VAL A 288 -13.81 15.15 12.76
CA VAL A 288 -12.52 15.58 12.24
C VAL A 288 -11.52 15.32 13.37
N PRO A 289 -10.50 14.44 13.18
CA PRO A 289 -9.44 14.29 14.17
C PRO A 289 -8.87 15.67 14.43
N THR A 290 -8.72 16.04 15.70
CA THR A 290 -8.10 17.34 15.99
C THR A 290 -6.66 17.30 15.46
N GLN A 291 -6.10 18.48 15.15
CA GLN A 291 -4.72 18.58 14.69
C GLN A 291 -3.73 17.96 15.69
N ASP A 292 -4.13 17.85 16.95
CA ASP A 292 -3.39 17.23 18.04
C ASP A 292 -3.42 15.69 17.98
N ASP A 293 -4.54 15.08 17.59
CA ASP A 293 -4.67 13.62 17.44
C ASP A 293 -3.82 13.09 16.27
N ALA A 294 -3.79 13.83 15.15
CA ALA A 294 -2.98 13.49 13.98
C ALA A 294 -1.47 13.72 14.22
N ARG A 295 -1.12 14.77 15.00
CA ARG A 295 0.27 15.05 15.41
C ARG A 295 0.79 14.01 16.38
N ALA A 296 -0.01 13.57 17.35
CA ALA A 296 0.39 12.55 18.33
C ALA A 296 0.65 11.19 17.66
N HIS A 297 -0.21 10.77 16.73
CA HIS A 297 -0.05 9.48 16.05
C HIS A 297 1.14 9.47 15.07
N THR A 298 1.32 10.54 14.29
CA THR A 298 2.46 10.67 13.36
C THR A 298 3.78 10.83 14.10
N ALA A 299 3.79 11.56 15.23
CA ALA A 299 4.98 11.70 16.07
C ALA A 299 5.39 10.35 16.68
N ASN A 300 4.45 9.58 17.21
CA ASN A 300 4.75 8.27 17.81
C ASN A 300 5.28 7.26 16.79
N VAL A 301 4.70 7.21 15.58
CA VAL A 301 5.17 6.30 14.50
C VAL A 301 6.57 6.70 13.99
N VAL A 302 6.85 8.00 13.88
CA VAL A 302 8.18 8.49 13.44
C VAL A 302 9.23 8.31 14.53
N VAL A 303 8.87 8.49 15.80
CA VAL A 303 9.75 8.23 16.95
C VAL A 303 10.07 6.74 17.04
N GLU A 304 9.06 5.87 16.95
CA GLU A 304 9.25 4.41 17.04
C GLU A 304 10.08 3.86 15.85
N ALA A 305 9.86 4.36 14.63
CA ALA A 305 10.66 3.99 13.47
C ALA A 305 12.13 4.47 13.59
N ARG A 306 12.36 5.65 14.18
CA ARG A 306 13.71 6.18 14.44
C ARG A 306 14.39 5.44 15.58
N GLU A 307 13.67 5.12 16.65
CA GLU A 307 14.18 4.31 17.76
C GLU A 307 14.55 2.90 17.30
N ASN A 308 13.74 2.27 16.46
CA ASN A 308 14.05 0.94 15.90
C ASN A 308 15.23 0.97 14.93
N LYS A 309 15.39 2.04 14.13
CA LYS A 309 16.56 2.21 13.25
C LYS A 309 17.84 2.43 14.06
N VAL A 310 17.76 3.23 15.12
CA VAL A 310 18.89 3.45 16.05
C VAL A 310 19.23 2.16 16.79
N ARG A 311 18.23 1.40 17.27
CA ARG A 311 18.43 0.11 17.96
C ARG A 311 19.16 -0.91 17.07
N ARG A 312 18.77 -1.05 15.79
CA ARG A 312 19.47 -1.93 14.83
C ARG A 312 20.91 -1.50 14.55
N LEU A 313 21.16 -0.20 14.40
CA LEU A 313 22.52 0.32 14.20
C LEU A 313 23.42 0.16 15.44
N LEU A 314 22.83 -0.09 16.61
CA LEU A 314 23.54 -0.24 17.89
C LEU A 314 23.80 -1.71 18.25
N ASP A 315 22.89 -2.61 17.87
CA ASP A 315 23.13 -4.06 17.92
C ASP A 315 24.37 -4.45 17.10
N ASP A 316 24.64 -3.74 16.00
CA ASP A 316 25.84 -3.90 15.17
C ASP A 316 27.15 -3.38 15.82
N VAL A 317 27.07 -2.57 16.88
CA VAL A 317 28.23 -1.87 17.49
C VAL A 317 28.55 -2.36 18.91
N GLY A 318 27.67 -3.15 19.54
CA GLY A 318 27.97 -3.91 20.76
C GLY A 318 28.10 -3.09 22.06
N GLU A 319 27.49 -1.91 22.16
CA GLU A 319 27.51 -1.10 23.39
C GLU A 319 26.22 -1.20 24.23
N SER A 320 26.36 -1.05 25.56
CA SER A 320 25.31 -1.32 26.54
C SER A 320 24.16 -0.30 26.55
N THR A 321 22.95 -0.81 26.75
CA THR A 321 21.65 -0.13 26.54
C THR A 321 21.33 1.04 27.47
N SER A 322 22.05 1.26 28.58
CA SER A 322 21.69 2.26 29.60
C SER A 322 22.16 3.68 29.29
N GLU A 323 23.37 3.88 28.77
CA GLU A 323 23.90 5.21 28.44
C GLU A 323 23.26 5.77 27.15
N ILE A 324 22.86 4.87 26.26
CA ILE A 324 22.20 5.16 24.98
C ILE A 324 20.79 5.71 25.18
N SER A 325 20.03 5.14 26.13
CA SER A 325 18.67 5.60 26.44
C SER A 325 18.65 7.02 26.99
N LEU A 326 19.72 7.44 27.67
CA LEU A 326 19.89 8.81 28.13
C LEU A 326 20.26 9.74 26.96
N CYS A 327 21.12 9.30 26.04
CA CYS A 327 21.53 10.09 24.88
C CYS A 327 20.37 10.34 23.90
N VAL A 328 19.58 9.32 23.58
CA VAL A 328 18.39 9.44 22.71
C VAL A 328 17.32 10.32 23.36
N ARG A 329 17.00 10.12 24.64
CA ARG A 329 16.04 10.98 25.36
C ARG A 329 16.49 12.43 25.44
N THR A 330 17.80 12.67 25.57
CA THR A 330 18.36 14.02 25.57
C THR A 330 18.31 14.65 24.17
N HIS A 331 18.56 13.87 23.10
CA HIS A 331 18.50 14.35 21.72
C HIS A 331 17.06 14.64 21.25
N CYS A 332 16.08 13.83 21.65
CA CYS A 332 14.67 14.08 21.37
C CYS A 332 14.18 15.35 22.10
N ARG A 333 14.51 15.50 23.39
CA ARG A 333 14.20 16.72 24.14
C ARG A 333 14.91 17.97 23.62
N PHE A 334 16.14 17.84 23.13
CA PHE A 334 16.88 18.96 22.53
C PHE A 334 16.23 19.43 21.21
N ASN A 335 15.73 18.50 20.40
CA ASN A 335 15.01 18.83 19.17
C ASN A 335 13.60 19.37 19.41
N GLU A 336 12.90 18.92 20.46
CA GLU A 336 11.62 19.50 20.86
C GLU A 336 11.80 20.93 21.37
N TYR A 337 12.78 21.17 22.24
CA TYR A 337 13.12 22.51 22.73
C TYR A 337 13.49 23.48 21.58
N TRP A 338 14.33 23.04 20.63
CA TRP A 338 14.68 23.86 19.48
C TRP A 338 13.52 24.10 18.53
N ARG A 339 12.58 23.16 18.43
CA ARG A 339 11.38 23.33 17.61
C ARG A 339 10.41 24.31 18.25
N GLU A 340 10.24 24.28 19.57
CA GLU A 340 9.45 25.26 20.31
C GLU A 340 10.06 26.67 20.26
N GLU A 341 11.38 26.80 20.40
CA GLU A 341 12.07 28.09 20.28
C GLU A 341 12.02 28.66 18.86
N MET A 342 12.17 27.82 17.82
CA MET A 342 11.98 28.24 16.43
C MET A 342 10.54 28.66 16.13
N GLN A 343 9.55 28.00 16.75
CA GLN A 343 8.14 28.38 16.61
C GLN A 343 7.83 29.74 17.27
N LYS A 344 8.55 30.10 18.35
CA LYS A 344 8.46 31.44 18.97
C LYS A 344 9.06 32.51 18.07
N VAL A 345 10.17 32.23 17.39
CA VAL A 345 10.79 33.17 16.43
C VAL A 345 9.88 33.40 15.22
N ILE A 346 9.22 32.36 14.71
CA ILE A 346 8.26 32.46 13.59
C ILE A 346 7.00 33.24 13.98
N ASN A 347 6.51 33.10 15.22
CA ASN A 347 5.32 33.84 15.69
C ASN A 347 5.58 35.33 16.00
N VAL A 348 6.84 35.78 16.04
CA VAL A 348 7.20 37.20 16.20
C VAL A 348 7.14 37.93 14.86
N GLU A 349 7.37 37.25 13.73
CA GLU A 349 7.28 37.85 12.39
C GLU A 349 5.83 38.17 11.95
N ASP A 350 4.82 37.50 12.53
CA ASP A 350 3.40 37.71 12.20
C ASP A 350 2.70 38.82 13.02
N ASN A 351 3.33 39.37 14.06
CA ASN A 351 2.71 40.38 14.94
C ASN A 351 3.31 41.81 14.84
N GLY A 352 4.19 42.06 13.88
CA GLY A 352 4.57 43.44 13.51
C GLY A 352 5.32 44.25 14.57
N GLU A 353 6.12 43.63 15.43
CA GLU A 353 7.09 44.33 16.27
C GLU A 353 8.52 44.09 15.75
N GLU A 354 9.31 45.17 15.63
CA GLU A 354 10.69 45.16 15.10
C GLU A 354 11.57 44.12 15.80
N ALA A 355 12.16 43.23 14.99
CA ALA A 355 13.14 42.25 15.44
C ALA A 355 14.44 42.93 15.91
N VAL A 356 14.67 42.99 17.22
CA VAL A 356 16.01 43.24 17.77
C VAL A 356 16.80 41.93 17.70
N ALA A 357 17.67 41.82 16.70
CA ALA A 357 18.57 40.68 16.55
C ALA A 357 19.48 40.51 17.78
N PRO A 358 19.64 39.29 18.33
CA PRO A 358 20.72 39.01 19.26
C PRO A 358 22.06 39.14 18.53
N ARG A 359 22.87 40.12 18.94
CA ARG A 359 24.30 40.17 18.65
C ARG A 359 24.92 38.91 19.22
N ASP A 360 25.25 37.94 18.35
CA ASP A 360 26.36 36.98 18.46
C ASP A 360 26.10 35.78 17.53
N VAL A 361 26.02 36.05 16.21
CA VAL A 361 26.18 35.01 15.19
C VAL A 361 27.31 35.44 14.28
N ALA A 362 28.52 35.07 14.68
CA ALA A 362 29.68 35.09 13.82
C ALA A 362 30.33 33.71 13.82
N ILE A 363 30.53 33.21 12.61
CA ILE A 363 31.45 32.14 12.21
C ILE A 363 30.91 30.71 12.38
N LEU A 364 30.51 30.11 11.25
CA LEU A 364 31.21 28.97 10.63
C LEU A 364 30.56 28.66 9.26
N SER A 365 30.98 29.41 8.24
CA SER A 365 30.93 28.97 6.85
C SER A 365 32.32 28.42 6.47
N THR A 366 32.49 27.10 6.50
CA THR A 366 33.38 26.28 5.64
C THR A 366 33.25 24.81 5.99
#